data_AF-A0A2H6JVQ1-F1
#
_entry.id   AF-A0A2H6JVQ1-F1
#
_cell.length_a   1.000
_cell.length_b   1.000
_cell.length_c   1.000
_cell.angle_alpha   90.00
_cell.angle_beta   90.00
_cell.angle_gamma   90.00
#
_symmetry.space_group_name_H-M   'P 1'
#
loop_
_entity.id
_entity.type
_entity.pdbx_description
1 polymer ?
#
loop_
_entity_poly.entity_id
_entity_poly.type
_entity_poly.pdbx_seq_one_letter_code
_entity_poly.pdbx_strand_id
1 'polypeptide(L)'
;MAEQLKGEKYCVNCGEKIDEKAEICPKCGVRQSVPGSKKKDSSVAAILSFFFTGLGQIYNGQRVKGILLIFIQVINIFLMGILIGFITFPFVWIWGMYDAYKTAERINEGHV
;
A
#
# COMPACT_ATOMS: atom_id res chain seq x y z
N MET A 1 -13.14 -31.47 16.76
CA MET A 1 -13.94 -30.29 16.40
C MET A 1 -13.21 -29.09 17.00
N ALA A 2 -12.58 -28.26 16.18
CA ALA A 2 -11.79 -27.13 16.66
C ALA A 2 -12.74 -25.98 17.00
N GLU A 3 -13.01 -25.81 18.29
CA GLU A 3 -13.75 -24.69 18.84
C GLU A 3 -12.96 -23.41 18.54
N GLN A 4 -13.39 -22.70 17.51
CA GLN A 4 -12.82 -21.42 17.13
C GLN A 4 -13.06 -20.47 18.30
N LEU A 5 -11.99 -20.06 18.98
CA LEU A 5 -11.99 -18.93 19.90
C LEU A 5 -12.52 -17.71 19.13
N LYS A 6 -13.82 -17.48 19.23
CA LYS A 6 -14.51 -16.36 18.61
C LYS A 6 -14.01 -15.11 19.33
N GLY A 7 -13.02 -14.43 18.74
CA GLY A 7 -12.68 -13.08 19.16
C GLY A 7 -13.96 -12.25 19.06
N GLU A 8 -14.36 -11.63 20.15
CA GLU A 8 -15.49 -10.71 20.19
C GLU A 8 -14.90 -9.34 20.52
N LYS A 9 -15.32 -8.31 19.77
CA LYS A 9 -14.95 -6.92 20.01
C LYS A 9 -16.19 -6.07 20.15
N TYR A 10 -16.04 -4.84 20.63
CA TYR A 10 -17.12 -3.88 20.70
C TYR A 10 -17.09 -2.94 19.49
N CYS A 11 -18.26 -2.61 18.95
CA CYS A 11 -18.39 -1.63 17.89
C CYS A 11 -17.92 -0.25 18.36
N VAL A 12 -17.01 0.40 17.62
CA VAL A 12 -16.44 1.71 17.97
C VAL A 12 -17.46 2.86 17.97
N ASN A 13 -18.63 2.66 17.37
CA ASN A 13 -19.67 3.68 17.28
C ASN A 13 -20.81 3.46 18.29
N CYS A 14 -21.38 2.26 18.34
CA CYS A 14 -22.60 2.00 19.12
C CYS A 14 -22.40 1.09 20.35
N GLY A 15 -21.18 0.59 20.58
CA GLY A 15 -20.87 -0.26 21.74
C GLY A 15 -21.48 -1.67 21.71
N GLU A 16 -22.07 -2.10 20.59
CA GLU A 16 -22.61 -3.46 20.46
C GLU A 16 -21.48 -4.49 20.42
N LYS A 17 -21.70 -5.65 21.05
CA LYS A 17 -20.78 -6.80 20.97
C LYS A 17 -20.89 -7.43 19.59
N ILE A 18 -19.79 -7.42 18.85
CA ILE A 18 -19.72 -7.91 17.48
C ILE A 18 -18.59 -8.93 17.34
N ASP A 19 -18.70 -9.78 16.33
CA ASP A 19 -17.61 -10.67 15.95
C ASP A 19 -16.36 -9.85 15.58
N GLU A 20 -15.18 -10.30 15.98
CA GLU A 20 -13.92 -9.62 15.67
C GLU A 20 -13.72 -9.45 14.16
N LYS A 21 -14.23 -10.39 13.36
CA LYS A 21 -14.17 -10.39 11.89
C LYS A 21 -15.34 -9.64 11.23
N ALA A 22 -16.25 -9.03 12.00
CA ALA A 22 -17.33 -8.24 11.43
C ALA A 22 -16.78 -6.97 10.76
N GLU A 23 -16.90 -6.87 9.43
CA GLU A 23 -16.55 -5.68 8.64
C GLU A 23 -17.58 -4.56 8.80
N ILE A 24 -18.85 -4.91 9.07
CA ILE A 24 -19.96 -3.98 9.27
C ILE A 24 -20.68 -4.39 10.55
N CYS A 25 -20.96 -3.43 11.43
CA CYS A 25 -21.78 -3.70 12.60
C CYS A 25 -23.23 -3.97 12.18
N PRO A 26 -23.84 -5.13 12.55
CA PRO A 26 -25.21 -5.46 12.16
C PRO A 26 -26.28 -4.58 12.83
N LYS A 27 -25.92 -3.86 13.90
CA LYS A 27 -26.86 -2.98 14.63
C LYS A 27 -26.90 -1.55 14.08
N CYS A 28 -25.75 -0.94 13.81
CA CYS A 28 -25.69 0.47 13.42
C CYS A 28 -25.19 0.69 11.98
N GLY A 29 -24.71 -0.33 11.28
CA GLY A 29 -24.25 -0.23 9.90
C GLY A 29 -22.89 0.43 9.71
N VAL A 30 -22.20 0.88 10.78
CA VAL A 30 -20.87 1.47 10.67
C VAL A 30 -19.80 0.40 10.39
N ARG A 31 -18.94 0.65 9.41
CA ARG A 31 -17.79 -0.20 9.08
C ARG A 31 -16.80 -0.24 10.24
N GLN A 32 -16.33 -1.45 10.55
CA GLN A 32 -15.39 -1.69 11.63
C GLN A 32 -14.04 -2.10 11.05
N SER A 33 -12.96 -1.65 11.68
CA SER A 33 -11.64 -2.18 11.39
C SER A 33 -11.56 -3.63 11.86
N VAL A 34 -11.43 -4.58 10.94
CA VAL A 34 -11.28 -6.01 11.23
C VAL A 34 -9.81 -6.34 11.45
N PRO A 35 -9.44 -6.96 12.59
CA PRO A 35 -8.09 -7.49 12.79
C PRO A 35 -7.82 -8.56 11.72
N GLY A 36 -6.88 -8.27 10.81
CA GLY A 36 -6.60 -9.12 9.66
C GLY A 36 -6.47 -8.39 8.33
N SER A 37 -6.76 -7.08 8.26
CA SER A 37 -6.16 -6.25 7.21
C SER A 37 -4.64 -6.30 7.40
N LYS A 38 -3.96 -7.18 6.66
CA LYS A 38 -2.50 -7.31 6.74
C LYS A 38 -1.90 -5.92 6.52
N LYS A 39 -1.33 -5.35 7.58
CA LYS A 39 -0.47 -4.17 7.46
C LYS A 39 0.60 -4.53 6.44
N LYS A 40 0.68 -3.77 5.35
CA LYS A 40 1.69 -3.97 4.33
C LYS A 40 2.99 -3.39 4.87
N ASP A 41 4.06 -4.17 4.88
CA ASP A 41 5.35 -3.65 5.32
C ASP A 41 5.84 -2.54 4.37
N SER A 42 5.80 -1.28 4.84
CA SER A 42 6.22 -0.11 4.04
C SER A 42 7.69 -0.20 3.60
N SER A 43 8.53 -0.84 4.42
CA SER A 43 9.92 -1.11 4.09
C SER A 43 10.08 -2.10 2.94
N VAL A 44 9.20 -3.10 2.84
CA VAL A 44 9.22 -4.05 1.71
C VAL A 44 8.83 -3.35 0.42
N ALA A 45 7.85 -2.43 0.45
CA ALA A 45 7.47 -1.61 -0.71
C ALA A 45 8.62 -0.69 -1.18
N ALA A 46 9.38 -0.12 -0.25
CA ALA A 46 10.55 0.70 -0.55
C ALA A 46 11.70 -0.11 -1.15
N ILE A 47 12.04 -1.27 -0.57
CA ILE A 47 13.08 -2.17 -1.09
C ILE A 47 12.70 -2.69 -2.48
N LEU A 48 11.42 -3.02 -2.72
CA LEU A 48 10.96 -3.39 -4.05
C LEU A 48 11.16 -2.26 -5.07
N SER A 49 10.92 -1.02 -4.65
CA SER A 49 11.11 0.17 -5.51
C SER A 49 12.58 0.50 -5.74
N PHE A 50 13.46 0.12 -4.81
CA PHE A 50 14.91 0.26 -4.95
C PHE A 50 15.45 -0.61 -6.10
N PHE A 51 15.05 -1.89 -6.16
CA PHE A 51 15.49 -2.79 -7.24
C PHE A 51 14.83 -2.47 -8.58
N PHE A 52 13.58 -2.02 -8.58
CA PHE A 52 12.87 -1.63 -9.79
C PHE A 52 11.77 -0.61 -9.49
N THR A 53 11.94 0.61 -10.00
CA THR A 53 10.96 1.69 -9.85
C THR A 53 9.61 1.26 -10.44
N GLY A 54 8.57 1.26 -9.60
CA GLY A 54 7.21 0.82 -9.95
C GLY A 54 6.78 -0.50 -9.31
N LEU A 55 7.70 -1.38 -8.88
CA LEU A 55 7.33 -2.62 -8.20
C LEU A 55 6.70 -2.39 -6.82
N GLY A 56 7.19 -1.41 -6.05
CA GLY A 56 6.58 -1.07 -4.75
C GLY A 56 5.14 -0.56 -4.88
N GLN A 57 4.81 0.15 -5.97
CA GLN A 57 3.44 0.58 -6.24
C GLN A 57 2.54 -0.60 -6.62
N ILE A 58 3.07 -1.59 -7.36
CA ILE A 58 2.35 -2.83 -7.68
C ILE A 58 2.10 -3.65 -6.39
N TYR A 59 3.08 -3.72 -5.48
CA TYR A 59 2.93 -4.34 -4.15
C TYR A 59 1.87 -3.64 -3.29
N ASN A 60 1.83 -2.31 -3.35
CA ASN A 60 0.81 -1.50 -2.70
C ASN A 60 -0.59 -1.70 -3.32
N GLY A 61 -0.72 -2.42 -4.44
CA GLY A 61 -1.99 -2.65 -5.13
C GLY A 61 -2.36 -1.55 -6.12
N GLN A 62 -1.51 -0.53 -6.28
CA GLN A 62 -1.69 0.59 -7.20
C GLN A 62 -1.05 0.26 -8.55
N ARG A 63 -1.62 -0.74 -9.25
CA ARG A 63 -1.07 -1.27 -10.52
C ARG A 63 -0.90 -0.20 -11.60
N VAL A 64 -1.85 0.72 -11.73
CA VAL A 64 -1.80 1.81 -12.72
C VAL A 64 -0.61 2.74 -12.47
N LYS A 65 -0.38 3.15 -11.21
CA LYS A 65 0.76 4.00 -10.85
C LYS A 65 2.09 3.29 -11.05
N GLY A 66 2.16 2.02 -10.68
CA GLY A 66 3.37 1.21 -10.89
C GLY A 66 3.74 1.07 -12.37
N ILE A 67 2.76 0.78 -13.23
CA ILE A 67 2.96 0.71 -14.68
C ILE A 67 3.42 2.06 -15.23
N LEU A 68 2.80 3.17 -14.81
CA LEU A 68 3.18 4.52 -15.25
C LEU A 68 4.65 4.82 -14.92
N LEU A 69 5.10 4.50 -13.70
CA LEU A 69 6.50 4.68 -13.29
C LEU A 69 7.48 3.84 -14.11
N ILE A 70 7.12 2.60 -14.43
CA ILE A 70 7.93 1.74 -15.31
C ILE A 70 8.06 2.37 -16.70
N PHE A 71 6.97 2.87 -17.28
CA PHE A 71 7.01 3.57 -18.57
C PHE A 71 7.89 4.83 -18.53
N ILE A 72 7.78 5.63 -17.46
CA ILE A 72 8.64 6.81 -17.26
C ILE A 72 10.11 6.40 -17.16
N GLN A 73 10.42 5.28 -16.50
CA GLN A 73 11.78 4.78 -16.37
C GLN A 73 12.35 4.30 -17.72
N VAL A 74 11.53 3.64 -18.55
CA VAL A 74 11.90 3.24 -19.92
C VAL A 74 12.23 4.47 -20.75
N ILE A 75 11.39 5.50 -20.72
CA ILE A 75 11.64 6.77 -21.41
C ILE A 75 12.96 7.40 -20.91
N ASN A 76 13.20 7.42 -19.59
CA ASN A 76 14.44 7.93 -19.01
C ASN A 76 15.70 7.17 -19.50
N ILE A 77 15.61 5.85 -19.68
CA ILE A 77 16.71 5.04 -20.23
C ILE A 77 17.00 5.45 -21.68
N PHE A 78 15.98 5.70 -22.51
CA PHE A 78 16.19 6.22 -23.87
C PHE A 78 16.79 7.63 -23.86
N LEU A 79 16.44 8.48 -22.89
CA LEU A 79 17.00 9.83 -22.71
C LEU A 79 18.43 9.85 -22.13
N MET A 80 18.92 8.72 -21.61
CA MET A 80 20.27 8.58 -21.06
C MET A 80 21.37 8.90 -22.09
N GLY A 81 21.09 8.68 -23.38
CA GLY A 81 21.99 9.02 -24.48
C GLY A 81 22.25 10.53 -24.69
N ILE A 82 21.46 11.41 -24.06
CA ILE A 82 21.49 12.87 -24.28
C ILE A 82 22.05 13.60 -23.04
N LEU A 83 22.76 12.93 -22.11
CA LEU A 83 23.23 13.44 -20.80
C LEU A 83 22.10 13.87 -19.83
N ILE A 84 20.95 14.32 -20.33
CA ILE A 84 19.77 14.70 -19.55
C ILE A 84 19.27 13.52 -18.70
N GLY A 85 19.29 12.30 -19.26
CA GLY A 85 18.86 11.10 -18.54
C GLY A 85 19.74 10.77 -17.31
N PHE A 86 21.01 11.19 -17.28
CA PHE A 86 21.88 10.97 -16.12
C PHE A 86 21.42 11.70 -14.86
N ILE A 87 20.73 12.83 -15.00
CA ILE A 87 20.20 13.61 -13.88
C ILE A 87 18.77 13.18 -13.55
N THR A 88 17.94 12.98 -14.57
CA THR A 88 16.52 12.65 -14.36
C THR A 88 16.30 11.23 -13.86
N PHE A 89 17.15 10.27 -14.24
CA PHE A 89 17.09 8.89 -13.77
C PHE A 89 17.20 8.74 -12.24
N PRO A 90 18.27 9.22 -11.56
CA PRO A 90 18.40 9.10 -10.11
C PRO A 90 17.35 9.93 -9.35
N PHE A 91 16.94 11.08 -9.90
CA PHE A 91 15.90 11.91 -9.29
C PHE A 91 14.55 11.18 -9.24
N VAL A 92 14.10 10.64 -10.37
CA VAL A 92 12.84 9.87 -10.46
C VAL A 92 12.92 8.58 -9.64
N TRP A 93 14.09 7.94 -9.58
CA TRP A 93 14.30 6.74 -8.79
C TRP A 93 14.15 6.99 -7.28
N ILE A 94 14.83 8.02 -6.74
CA ILE A 94 14.70 8.42 -5.33
C ILE A 94 13.26 8.85 -5.02
N TRP A 95 12.64 9.62 -5.91
CA TRP A 95 11.25 10.05 -5.75
C TRP A 95 10.28 8.87 -5.73
N GLY A 96 10.45 7.90 -6.61
CA GLY A 96 9.62 6.69 -6.68
C GLY A 96 9.73 5.82 -5.43
N MET A 97 10.92 5.74 -4.83
CA MET A 97 11.13 5.06 -3.54
C MET A 97 10.38 5.77 -2.40
N TYR A 98 10.49 7.10 -2.31
CA TYR A 98 9.77 7.89 -1.31
C TYR A 98 8.24 7.77 -1.47
N ASP A 99 7.74 7.84 -2.70
CA ASP A 99 6.31 7.70 -2.97
C ASP A 99 5.78 6.31 -2.62
N ALA A 100 6.56 5.24 -2.86
CA ALA A 100 6.17 3.88 -2.52
C ALA A 100 6.09 3.66 -1.00
N TYR A 101 7.05 4.21 -0.25
CA TYR A 101 7.05 4.18 1.21
C TYR A 101 5.83 4.91 1.78
N LYS A 102 5.62 6.17 1.37
CA LYS A 102 4.51 6.99 1.85
C LYS A 102 3.15 6.42 1.45
N THR A 103 3.06 5.80 0.28
CA THR A 103 1.84 5.13 -0.17
C THR A 103 1.52 3.89 0.65
N ALA A 104 2.52 3.09 1.03
CA ALA A 104 2.32 1.95 1.92
C ALA A 104 1.87 2.39 3.32
N GLU A 105 2.42 3.47 3.84
CA GLU A 105 2.02 4.08 5.11
C GLU A 105 0.55 4.53 5.10
N ARG A 106 0.11 5.28 4.07
CA ARG A 106 -1.31 5.68 3.94
C ARG A 106 -2.27 4.49 3.90
N ILE A 107 -1.88 3.41 3.20
CA ILE A 107 -2.68 2.18 3.14
C ILE A 107 -2.78 1.53 4.54
N ASN A 108 -1.70 1.53 5.31
CA ASN A 108 -1.68 1.00 6.68
C ASN A 108 -2.51 1.85 7.66
N GLU A 109 -2.59 3.15 7.42
CA GLU A 109 -3.41 4.08 8.20
C GLU A 109 -4.91 4.02 7.83
N GLY A 110 -5.27 3.28 6.77
CA GLY A 110 -6.65 3.17 6.31
C GLY A 110 -7.11 4.35 5.43
N HIS A 111 -6.17 5.19 4.99
CA HIS A 111 -6.40 6.27 4.04
C HIS A 111 -6.11 5.75 2.61
N VAL A 112 -7.10 5.14 1.96
CA VAL A 112 -7.00 4.73 0.54
C VAL A 112 -7.26 5.88 -0.42
#